data_AF-A0A1E7XYI8-F1
#
_entry.id   AF-A0A1E7XYI8-F1
#
_cell.length_a   1.000
_cell.length_b   1.000
_cell.length_c   1.000
_cell.angle_alpha   90.00
_cell.angle_beta   90.00
_cell.angle_gamma   90.00
#
_symmetry.space_group_name_H-M   'P 1'
#
loop_
_entity.id
_entity.type
_entity.pdbx_description
1 polymer ?
#
loop_
_entity_poly.entity_id
_entity_poly.type
_entity_poly.pdbx_seq_one_letter_code
_entity_poly.pdbx_strand_id
1 'polypeptide(L)'
;MTDNQQQNDKPLYGNDEVIFPHPAVVDFPHVFSVDPSNGKYACTFLFDKDTEEGKETIRANMQAIFNAVKRGFVKGTFSVPGIDPTDTKTFDDKVKEFMRLKDFHNPIHDGAAKAEKNPEFTNRWYVKATSKPSDEHPSVPAVDMRRTPLTSATLYSGALAKAKIWYAPYSNNNGFGVTAILSAIVKTGDGERLAGFAPSDPLDGFGLPDGEPKSDDPFEGIV
;
A
#
# COMPACT_ATOMS: atom_id res chain seq x y z
N MET A 1 -39.44 -26.79 -23.75
CA MET A 1 -38.59 -25.89 -24.55
C MET A 1 -39.12 -24.50 -24.29
N THR A 2 -38.54 -23.72 -23.40
CA THR A 2 -37.24 -23.05 -23.59
C THR A 2 -36.51 -22.84 -22.27
N ASP A 3 -35.29 -23.39 -22.18
CA ASP A 3 -34.32 -23.02 -21.16
C ASP A 3 -33.81 -21.61 -21.44
N ASN A 4 -34.17 -20.65 -20.57
CA ASN A 4 -33.46 -19.38 -20.49
C ASN A 4 -32.16 -19.64 -19.74
N GLN A 5 -31.10 -19.97 -20.50
CA GLN A 5 -29.75 -19.87 -19.97
C GLN A 5 -29.48 -18.38 -19.68
N GLN A 6 -29.46 -18.04 -18.39
CA GLN A 6 -28.70 -16.89 -17.91
C GLN A 6 -27.26 -17.10 -18.33
N GLN A 7 -26.90 -16.51 -19.47
CA GLN A 7 -25.54 -16.35 -19.89
C GLN A 7 -24.92 -15.39 -18.88
N ASN A 8 -24.28 -15.94 -17.86
CA ASN A 8 -23.49 -15.18 -16.91
C ASN A 8 -22.38 -14.49 -17.70
N ASP A 9 -22.60 -13.22 -18.06
CA ASP A 9 -21.60 -12.34 -18.64
C ASP A 9 -20.38 -12.37 -17.73
N LYS A 10 -19.36 -13.15 -18.09
CA LYS A 10 -18.06 -13.09 -17.44
C LYS A 10 -17.61 -11.63 -17.58
N PRO A 11 -17.19 -10.97 -16.48
CA PRO A 11 -16.70 -9.61 -16.58
C PRO A 11 -15.56 -9.56 -17.62
N LEU A 12 -15.57 -8.55 -18.48
CA LEU A 12 -14.56 -8.31 -19.53
C LEU A 12 -13.13 -8.08 -18.97
N TYR A 13 -12.98 -8.12 -17.65
CA TYR A 13 -11.77 -7.95 -16.88
C TYR A 13 -11.73 -8.95 -15.71
N GLY A 14 -10.53 -9.38 -15.32
CA GLY A 14 -10.33 -10.23 -14.14
C GLY A 14 -10.42 -9.46 -12.83
N ASN A 15 -9.99 -10.07 -11.73
CA ASN A 15 -9.98 -9.41 -10.41
C ASN A 15 -9.02 -8.21 -10.40
N ASP A 16 -9.53 -7.06 -9.95
CA ASP A 16 -8.81 -5.82 -9.69
C ASP A 16 -8.41 -5.66 -8.22
N GLU A 17 -8.77 -6.63 -7.37
CA GLU A 17 -8.19 -6.84 -6.06
C GLU A 17 -7.05 -7.86 -6.13
N VAL A 18 -6.02 -7.63 -5.32
CA VAL A 18 -4.90 -8.55 -5.14
C VAL A 18 -4.67 -8.77 -3.64
N ILE A 19 -4.45 -10.03 -3.27
CA ILE A 19 -3.76 -10.38 -2.05
C ILE A 19 -2.33 -10.65 -2.45
N PHE A 20 -1.37 -9.99 -1.81
CA PHE A 20 0.04 -10.20 -2.12
C PHE A 20 0.34 -11.71 -2.06
N PRO A 21 1.00 -12.31 -3.06
CA PRO A 21 1.29 -13.74 -3.02
C PRO A 21 2.28 -14.05 -1.88
N HIS A 22 3.24 -13.14 -1.68
CA HIS A 22 4.31 -13.25 -0.69
C HIS A 22 4.29 -12.09 0.30
N PRO A 23 4.89 -12.25 1.49
CA PRO A 23 5.11 -11.14 2.40
C PRO A 23 5.95 -10.03 1.75
N ALA A 24 5.56 -8.79 2.00
CA ALA A 24 6.33 -7.59 1.69
C ALA A 24 6.83 -6.95 2.99
N VAL A 25 7.92 -6.20 2.90
CA VAL A 25 8.39 -5.36 4.02
C VAL A 25 7.44 -4.17 4.14
N VAL A 26 6.91 -3.98 5.33
CA VAL A 26 6.03 -2.86 5.68
C VAL A 26 6.85 -1.62 5.98
N ASP A 27 6.40 -0.47 5.51
CA ASP A 27 6.96 0.82 5.87
C ASP A 27 5.86 1.88 6.01
N PHE A 28 6.05 2.86 6.91
CA PHE A 28 5.07 3.87 7.32
C PHE A 28 3.66 3.30 7.59
N PRO A 29 3.48 2.35 8.54
CA PRO A 29 2.19 1.72 8.81
C PRO A 29 1.23 2.63 9.61
N HIS A 30 0.64 3.62 8.94
CA HIS A 30 -0.40 4.49 9.47
C HIS A 30 -1.79 3.85 9.33
N VAL A 31 -2.02 2.72 10.01
CA VAL A 31 -3.25 1.94 9.91
C VAL A 31 -4.07 1.88 11.20
N PHE A 32 -3.48 2.29 12.32
CA PHE A 32 -4.15 2.39 13.63
C PHE A 32 -4.72 3.79 13.90
N SER A 33 -4.19 4.78 13.20
CA SER A 33 -4.70 6.14 13.15
C SER A 33 -4.53 6.67 11.73
N VAL A 34 -5.43 7.56 11.33
CA VAL A 34 -5.31 8.25 10.05
C VAL A 34 -4.18 9.27 10.12
N ASP A 35 -3.54 9.50 8.98
CA ASP A 35 -2.62 10.62 8.79
C ASP A 35 -3.40 11.94 8.95
N PRO A 36 -3.04 12.81 9.93
CA PRO A 36 -3.76 14.06 10.17
C PRO A 36 -3.79 15.01 8.96
N SER A 37 -2.80 14.92 8.06
CA SER A 37 -2.68 15.82 6.91
C SER A 37 -3.72 15.54 5.82
N ASN A 38 -4.21 14.30 5.72
CA ASN A 38 -5.06 13.86 4.62
C ASN A 38 -6.26 12.99 5.04
N GLY A 39 -6.35 12.63 6.33
CA GLY A 39 -7.44 11.85 6.91
C GLY A 39 -7.51 10.42 6.40
N LYS A 40 -6.40 9.85 5.91
CA LYS A 40 -6.35 8.49 5.37
C LYS A 40 -5.48 7.58 6.22
N TYR A 41 -5.85 6.31 6.24
CA TYR A 41 -4.91 5.24 6.55
C TYR A 41 -3.94 5.08 5.38
N ALA A 42 -2.70 4.74 5.69
CA ALA A 42 -1.66 4.52 4.70
C ALA A 42 -0.70 3.42 5.14
N CYS A 43 -0.18 2.68 4.18
CA CYS A 43 0.93 1.76 4.38
C CYS A 43 1.72 1.64 3.08
N THR A 44 3.04 1.61 3.18
CA THR A 44 3.94 1.33 2.07
C THR A 44 4.40 -0.12 2.15
N PHE A 45 4.38 -0.82 1.02
CA PHE A 45 4.86 -2.19 0.92
C PHE A 45 6.03 -2.24 -0.05
N LEU A 46 7.16 -2.77 0.43
CA LEU A 46 8.40 -2.93 -0.33
C LEU A 46 8.61 -4.41 -0.65
N PHE A 47 8.98 -4.73 -1.88
CA PHE A 47 9.30 -6.09 -2.31
C PHE A 47 10.46 -6.08 -3.30
N ASP A 48 11.35 -7.06 -3.16
CA ASP A 48 12.61 -7.11 -3.91
C ASP A 48 12.37 -7.31 -5.41
N LYS A 49 13.25 -6.80 -6.26
CA LYS A 49 13.13 -6.94 -7.72
C LYS A 49 13.65 -8.29 -8.23
N ASP A 50 14.68 -8.80 -7.57
CA ASP A 50 15.50 -9.90 -8.11
C ASP A 50 15.13 -11.27 -7.55
N THR A 51 14.27 -11.33 -6.52
CA THR A 51 13.75 -12.58 -5.96
C THR A 51 12.56 -13.11 -6.76
N GLU A 52 12.32 -14.42 -6.71
CA GLU A 52 11.15 -15.01 -7.37
C GLU A 52 9.84 -14.54 -6.71
N GLU A 53 9.83 -14.42 -5.38
CA GLU A 53 8.72 -13.87 -4.60
C GLU A 53 8.40 -12.44 -5.01
N GLY A 54 9.44 -11.63 -5.23
CA GLY A 54 9.34 -10.27 -5.73
C GLY A 54 8.74 -10.20 -7.13
N LYS A 55 9.23 -11.03 -8.05
CA LYS A 55 8.72 -11.16 -9.44
C LYS A 55 7.27 -11.64 -9.47
N GLU A 56 6.88 -12.55 -8.59
CA GLU A 56 5.50 -12.99 -8.45
C GLU A 56 4.61 -11.89 -7.89
N THR A 57 5.10 -11.14 -6.91
CA THR A 57 4.37 -10.01 -6.31
C THR A 57 4.14 -8.90 -7.33
N ILE A 58 5.16 -8.46 -8.07
CA ILE A 58 4.98 -7.45 -9.13
C ILE A 58 4.02 -7.94 -10.21
N ARG A 59 4.12 -9.21 -10.64
CA ARG A 59 3.24 -9.78 -11.66
C ARG A 59 1.78 -9.78 -11.21
N ALA A 60 1.51 -10.22 -9.98
CA ALA A 60 0.15 -10.24 -9.43
C ALA A 60 -0.45 -8.83 -9.31
N ASN A 61 0.32 -7.87 -8.79
CA ASN A 61 -0.12 -6.48 -8.65
C ASN A 61 -0.33 -5.81 -10.03
N MET A 62 0.60 -5.98 -10.96
CA MET A 62 0.46 -5.43 -12.32
C MET A 62 -0.71 -6.03 -13.09
N GLN A 63 -1.01 -7.33 -12.88
CA GLN A 63 -2.20 -7.96 -13.46
C GLN A 63 -3.50 -7.37 -12.89
N ALA A 64 -3.56 -7.10 -11.58
CA ALA A 64 -4.72 -6.47 -10.96
C ALA A 64 -4.88 -5.00 -11.40
N ILE A 65 -3.79 -4.25 -11.54
CA ILE A 65 -3.78 -2.90 -12.12
C ILE A 65 -4.29 -2.94 -13.57
N PHE A 66 -3.79 -3.86 -14.39
CA PHE A 66 -4.25 -4.03 -15.77
C PHE A 66 -5.77 -4.32 -15.82
N ASN A 67 -6.26 -5.20 -14.94
CA ASN A 67 -7.69 -5.48 -14.82
C ASN A 67 -8.48 -4.23 -14.36
N ALA A 68 -7.94 -3.44 -13.44
CA ALA A 68 -8.54 -2.17 -13.01
C ALA A 68 -8.62 -1.15 -14.16
N VAL A 69 -7.61 -1.09 -15.03
CA VAL A 69 -7.66 -0.22 -16.22
C VAL A 69 -8.69 -0.70 -17.21
N LYS A 70 -8.74 -2.01 -17.50
CA LYS A 70 -9.80 -2.60 -18.33
C LYS A 70 -11.19 -2.29 -17.78
N ARG A 71 -11.39 -2.45 -16.47
CA ARG A 71 -12.62 -2.02 -15.79
C ARG A 71 -12.92 -0.55 -16.00
N GLY A 72 -11.91 0.32 -15.92
CA GLY A 72 -12.05 1.76 -16.16
C GLY A 72 -12.60 2.08 -17.55
N PHE A 73 -12.15 1.40 -18.60
CA PHE A 73 -12.73 1.55 -19.94
C PHE A 73 -14.15 0.98 -20.02
N VAL A 74 -14.38 -0.23 -19.49
CA VAL A 74 -15.70 -0.88 -19.52
C VAL A 74 -16.76 -0.07 -18.76
N LYS A 75 -16.39 0.59 -17.67
CA LYS A 75 -17.28 1.41 -16.84
C LYS A 75 -17.29 2.89 -17.24
N GLY A 76 -16.54 3.28 -18.28
CA GLY A 76 -16.50 4.65 -18.79
C GLY A 76 -15.71 5.65 -17.94
N THR A 77 -14.92 5.19 -16.96
CA THR A 77 -13.94 6.04 -16.25
C THR A 77 -12.86 6.56 -17.19
N PHE A 78 -12.44 5.73 -18.16
CA PHE A 78 -11.57 6.13 -19.25
C PHE A 78 -12.35 6.14 -20.55
N SER A 79 -12.16 7.20 -21.35
CA SER A 79 -12.69 7.31 -22.70
C SER A 79 -11.61 7.91 -23.58
N VAL A 80 -11.01 7.07 -24.42
CA VAL A 80 -9.92 7.44 -25.32
C VAL A 80 -10.31 7.02 -26.72
N PRO A 81 -10.31 7.94 -27.71
CA PRO A 81 -10.60 7.60 -29.09
C PRO A 81 -9.73 6.44 -29.58
N GLY A 82 -10.35 5.42 -30.17
CA GLY A 82 -9.68 4.24 -30.72
C GLY A 82 -9.48 3.08 -29.74
N ILE A 83 -9.83 3.23 -28.46
CA ILE A 83 -9.85 2.14 -27.47
C ILE A 83 -11.30 1.73 -27.20
N ASP A 84 -11.70 0.58 -27.72
CA ASP A 84 -13.04 0.03 -27.56
C ASP A 84 -12.99 -1.24 -26.70
N PRO A 85 -13.64 -1.27 -25.52
CA PRO A 85 -13.66 -2.46 -24.66
C PRO A 85 -14.40 -3.67 -25.26
N THR A 86 -15.16 -3.49 -26.34
CA THR A 86 -15.83 -4.58 -27.06
C THR A 86 -14.94 -5.23 -28.13
N ASP A 87 -13.84 -4.59 -28.53
CA ASP A 87 -12.85 -5.15 -29.45
C ASP A 87 -11.89 -6.10 -28.71
N THR A 88 -12.35 -7.33 -28.48
CA THR A 88 -11.58 -8.37 -27.77
C THR A 88 -10.25 -8.75 -28.42
N LYS A 89 -9.99 -8.37 -29.68
CA LYS A 89 -8.73 -8.69 -30.37
C LYS A 89 -7.61 -7.70 -30.05
N THR A 90 -7.94 -6.40 -29.94
CA THR A 90 -6.93 -5.35 -29.79
C THR A 90 -7.00 -4.60 -28.46
N PHE A 91 -8.09 -4.77 -27.69
CA PHE A 91 -8.32 -4.04 -26.45
C PHE A 91 -7.18 -4.18 -25.45
N ASP A 92 -6.72 -5.40 -25.19
CA ASP A 92 -5.68 -5.66 -24.19
C ASP A 92 -4.35 -4.97 -24.54
N ASP A 93 -3.96 -4.96 -25.82
CA ASP A 93 -2.72 -4.32 -26.24
C ASP A 93 -2.84 -2.79 -26.22
N LYS A 94 -3.98 -2.24 -26.63
CA LYS A 94 -4.25 -0.80 -26.51
C LYS A 94 -4.28 -0.32 -25.06
N VAL A 95 -4.81 -1.14 -24.15
CA VAL A 95 -4.77 -0.85 -22.71
C VAL A 95 -3.34 -0.85 -22.18
N LYS A 96 -2.48 -1.79 -22.62
CA LYS A 96 -1.06 -1.77 -22.25
C LYS A 96 -0.37 -0.50 -22.77
N GLU A 97 -0.65 -0.06 -24.00
CA GLU A 97 -0.10 1.20 -24.52
C GLU A 97 -0.59 2.41 -23.71
N PHE A 98 -1.88 2.46 -23.36
CA PHE A 98 -2.43 3.50 -22.50
C PHE A 98 -1.73 3.56 -21.13
N MET A 99 -1.41 2.41 -20.53
CA MET A 99 -0.67 2.34 -19.27
C MET A 99 0.79 2.79 -19.37
N ARG A 100 1.37 2.85 -20.57
CA ARG A 100 2.75 3.36 -20.80
C ARG A 100 2.81 4.86 -21.05
N LEU A 101 1.66 5.54 -21.11
CA LEU A 101 1.64 7.00 -21.22
C LEU A 101 2.36 7.63 -20.03
N LYS A 102 3.18 8.65 -20.29
CA LYS A 102 3.99 9.33 -19.27
C LYS A 102 3.15 9.87 -18.11
N ASP A 103 1.95 10.36 -18.42
CA ASP A 103 1.06 10.99 -17.44
C ASP A 103 0.12 9.98 -16.74
N PHE A 104 0.18 8.70 -17.12
CA PHE A 104 -0.57 7.65 -16.45
C PHE A 104 0.00 7.40 -15.06
N HIS A 105 -0.83 7.59 -14.02
CA HIS A 105 -0.43 7.26 -12.66
C HIS A 105 -0.50 5.75 -12.42
N ASN A 106 0.67 5.12 -12.33
CA ASN A 106 0.84 3.75 -11.87
C ASN A 106 1.13 3.74 -10.35
N PRO A 107 0.38 2.99 -9.52
CA PRO A 107 0.59 2.95 -8.08
C PRO A 107 1.82 2.12 -7.66
N ILE A 108 2.41 1.34 -8.58
CA ILE A 108 3.68 0.62 -8.34
C ILE A 108 4.83 1.47 -8.88
N HIS A 109 5.84 1.67 -8.05
CA HIS A 109 6.95 2.56 -8.32
C HIS A 109 8.31 1.88 -8.12
N ASP A 110 9.28 2.32 -8.92
CA ASP A 110 10.68 1.94 -8.73
C ASP A 110 11.28 2.67 -7.52
N GLY A 111 11.82 1.92 -6.56
CA GLY A 111 12.47 2.46 -5.36
C GLY A 111 13.77 3.22 -5.63
N ALA A 112 14.39 3.08 -6.81
CA ALA A 112 15.71 3.65 -7.10
C ALA A 112 15.80 5.17 -6.85
N ALA A 113 14.73 5.92 -7.17
CA ALA A 113 14.71 7.37 -6.95
C ALA A 113 14.63 7.78 -5.46
N LYS A 114 14.21 6.86 -4.57
CA LYS A 114 14.14 7.09 -3.12
C LYS A 114 15.33 6.51 -2.37
N ALA A 115 16.01 5.54 -2.97
CA ALA A 115 17.09 4.77 -2.35
C ALA A 115 18.22 5.63 -1.76
N GLU A 116 18.51 6.81 -2.33
CA GLU A 116 19.55 7.72 -1.82
C GLU A 116 19.24 8.24 -0.40
N LYS A 117 17.97 8.56 -0.11
CA LYS A 117 17.54 9.07 1.19
C LYS A 117 17.01 7.97 2.10
N ASN A 118 16.55 6.89 1.49
CA ASN A 118 15.84 5.79 2.12
C ASN A 118 16.44 4.48 1.61
N PRO A 119 17.58 4.03 2.16
CA PRO A 119 18.32 2.85 1.69
C PRO A 119 17.47 1.59 1.57
N GLU A 120 16.40 1.47 2.36
CA GLU A 120 15.42 0.38 2.33
C GLU A 120 14.66 0.26 1.00
N PHE A 121 14.68 1.28 0.13
CA PHE A 121 14.09 1.24 -1.21
C PHE A 121 15.06 0.69 -2.28
N THR A 122 16.33 0.45 -1.91
CA THR A 122 17.35 -0.07 -2.83
C THR A 122 16.94 -1.43 -3.37
N ASN A 123 16.95 -1.58 -4.70
CA ASN A 123 16.57 -2.80 -5.40
C ASN A 123 15.16 -3.34 -5.04
N ARG A 124 14.23 -2.44 -4.70
CA ARG A 124 12.83 -2.79 -4.41
C ARG A 124 11.86 -2.07 -5.32
N TRP A 125 10.77 -2.75 -5.64
CA TRP A 125 9.53 -2.11 -6.03
C TRP A 125 8.77 -1.69 -4.77
N TYR A 126 7.94 -0.67 -4.88
CA TYR A 126 7.04 -0.30 -3.80
C TYR A 126 5.66 0.14 -4.28
N VAL A 127 4.67 -0.04 -3.40
CA VAL A 127 3.34 0.56 -3.53
C VAL A 127 2.94 1.22 -2.22
N LYS A 128 2.47 2.46 -2.30
CA LYS A 128 1.81 3.15 -1.19
C LYS A 128 0.31 2.97 -1.35
N ALA A 129 -0.30 2.16 -0.49
CA ALA A 129 -1.74 1.96 -0.46
C ALA A 129 -2.37 2.90 0.57
N THR A 130 -3.53 3.46 0.25
CA THR A 130 -4.26 4.36 1.17
C THR A 130 -5.72 3.99 1.26
N SER A 131 -6.36 4.27 2.38
CA SER A 131 -7.80 4.08 2.54
C SER A 131 -8.41 5.22 3.33
N LYS A 132 -9.58 5.67 2.92
CA LYS A 132 -10.37 6.67 3.67
C LYS A 132 -11.32 5.93 4.61
N PRO A 133 -11.44 6.35 5.88
CA PRO A 133 -12.51 5.87 6.74
C PRO A 133 -13.87 6.12 6.08
N SER A 134 -14.80 5.19 6.29
CA SER A 134 -16.21 5.28 5.89
C SER A 134 -17.08 4.59 6.95
N ASP A 135 -18.39 4.77 6.89
CA ASP A 135 -19.31 4.11 7.83
C ASP A 135 -19.23 2.58 7.76
N GLU A 136 -19.06 2.02 6.55
CA GLU A 136 -18.93 0.57 6.32
C GLU A 136 -17.54 0.05 6.67
N HIS A 137 -16.51 0.89 6.53
CA HIS A 137 -15.12 0.57 6.79
C HIS A 137 -14.46 1.70 7.60
N PRO A 138 -14.72 1.76 8.93
CA PRO A 138 -14.22 2.83 9.78
C PRO A 138 -12.71 2.71 10.02
N SER A 139 -12.12 1.52 9.84
CA SER A 139 -10.70 1.25 9.96
C SER A 139 -10.22 0.21 8.96
N VAL A 140 -8.90 0.13 8.75
CA VAL A 140 -8.26 -0.95 7.98
C VAL A 140 -8.05 -2.16 8.90
N PRO A 141 -8.62 -3.34 8.62
CA PRO A 141 -8.33 -4.55 9.38
C PRO A 141 -6.84 -4.89 9.32
N ALA A 142 -6.19 -4.92 10.48
CA ALA A 142 -4.79 -5.27 10.63
C ALA A 142 -4.65 -6.36 11.71
N VAL A 143 -4.29 -7.58 11.28
CA VAL A 143 -4.23 -8.75 12.15
C VAL A 143 -2.96 -9.57 11.92
N ASP A 144 -2.60 -10.45 12.85
CA ASP A 144 -1.60 -11.49 12.59
C ASP A 144 -2.19 -12.72 11.89
N MET A 145 -1.36 -13.75 11.66
CA MET A 145 -1.79 -15.03 11.07
C MET A 145 -2.83 -15.81 11.88
N ARG A 146 -3.03 -15.48 13.16
CA ARG A 146 -4.05 -16.07 14.05
C ARG A 146 -5.31 -15.20 14.14
N ARG A 147 -5.40 -14.13 13.34
CA ARG A 147 -6.45 -13.11 13.39
C ARG A 147 -6.47 -12.30 14.69
N THR A 148 -5.37 -12.25 15.42
CA THR A 148 -5.23 -11.38 16.58
C THR A 148 -5.02 -9.93 16.09
N PRO A 149 -5.79 -8.95 16.58
CA PRO A 149 -5.60 -7.54 16.22
C PRO A 149 -4.18 -7.06 16.50
N LEU A 150 -3.62 -6.29 15.56
CA LEU A 150 -2.30 -5.69 15.71
C LEU A 150 -2.39 -4.33 16.44
N THR A 151 -1.25 -3.85 16.91
CA THR A 151 -1.05 -2.53 17.49
C THR A 151 0.18 -1.87 16.84
N SER A 152 0.42 -0.59 17.11
CA SER A 152 1.62 0.12 16.64
C SER A 152 2.93 -0.53 17.12
N ALA A 153 2.90 -1.28 18.23
CA ALA A 153 4.05 -2.02 18.71
C ALA A 153 4.32 -3.29 17.89
N THR A 154 3.27 -3.95 17.40
CA THR A 154 3.36 -5.24 16.70
C THR A 154 3.43 -5.11 15.18
N LEU A 155 2.88 -4.05 14.59
CA LEU A 155 3.05 -3.70 13.18
C LEU A 155 3.88 -2.41 13.06
N TYR A 156 5.13 -2.56 12.67
CA TYR A 156 6.14 -1.50 12.63
C TYR A 156 6.85 -1.48 11.27
N SER A 157 7.49 -0.36 10.92
CA SER A 157 8.34 -0.29 9.72
C SER A 157 9.45 -1.34 9.81
N GLY A 158 9.50 -2.26 8.85
CA GLY A 158 10.37 -3.42 8.82
C GLY A 158 9.69 -4.76 9.02
N ALA A 159 8.49 -4.79 9.60
CA ALA A 159 7.72 -6.03 9.74
C ALA A 159 7.35 -6.63 8.37
N LEU A 160 7.12 -7.95 8.33
CA LEU A 160 6.68 -8.64 7.13
C LEU A 160 5.17 -8.84 7.14
N ALA A 161 4.49 -8.42 6.08
CA ALA A 161 3.04 -8.56 5.97
C ALA A 161 2.56 -8.81 4.54
N LYS A 162 1.38 -9.43 4.43
CA LYS A 162 0.63 -9.54 3.18
C LYS A 162 -0.48 -8.49 3.19
N ALA A 163 -0.54 -7.70 2.13
CA ALA A 163 -1.60 -6.72 1.92
C ALA A 163 -2.71 -7.30 1.06
N LYS A 164 -3.95 -6.94 1.35
CA LYS A 164 -5.04 -6.96 0.37
C LYS A 164 -5.22 -5.53 -0.15
N ILE A 165 -5.02 -5.35 -1.45
CA ILE A 165 -5.16 -4.06 -2.14
C ILE A 165 -6.23 -4.18 -3.21
N TRP A 166 -7.12 -3.20 -3.26
CA TRP A 166 -8.04 -2.99 -4.37
C TRP A 166 -7.54 -1.87 -5.28
N TYR A 167 -7.41 -2.15 -6.58
CA TYR A 167 -7.00 -1.16 -7.56
C TYR A 167 -8.22 -0.50 -8.22
N ALA A 168 -8.35 0.81 -8.05
CA ALA A 168 -9.45 1.59 -8.60
C ALA A 168 -8.98 2.54 -9.71
N PRO A 169 -9.57 2.48 -10.92
CA PRO A 169 -9.29 3.46 -11.95
C PRO A 169 -9.87 4.82 -11.54
N TYR A 170 -9.20 5.90 -11.92
CA TYR A 170 -9.71 7.25 -11.76
C TYR A 170 -9.31 8.13 -12.94
N SER A 171 -10.14 9.11 -13.23
CA SER A 171 -9.87 10.21 -14.15
C SER A 171 -10.50 11.46 -13.59
N ASN A 172 -9.69 12.47 -13.28
CA ASN A 172 -10.14 13.75 -12.72
C ASN A 172 -9.20 14.88 -13.11
N ASN A 173 -9.46 16.10 -12.62
CA ASN A 173 -8.68 17.29 -12.94
C ASN A 173 -7.21 17.20 -12.51
N ASN A 174 -6.86 16.30 -11.58
CA ASN A 174 -5.50 16.12 -11.08
C ASN A 174 -4.74 15.01 -11.84
N GLY A 175 -5.35 14.42 -12.88
CA GLY A 175 -4.77 13.40 -13.72
C GLY A 175 -5.61 12.14 -13.81
N PHE A 176 -5.02 11.08 -14.38
CA PHE A 176 -5.68 9.81 -14.61
C PHE A 176 -4.73 8.65 -14.30
N GLY A 177 -5.31 7.51 -13.94
CA GLY A 177 -4.55 6.30 -13.68
C GLY A 177 -5.26 5.36 -12.72
N VAL A 178 -4.49 4.65 -11.92
CA VAL A 178 -5.01 3.69 -10.94
C VAL A 178 -4.52 4.05 -9.55
N THR A 179 -5.42 4.03 -8.58
CA THR A 179 -5.07 4.19 -7.15
C THR A 179 -5.05 2.84 -6.45
N ALA A 180 -4.18 2.70 -5.44
CA ALA A 180 -4.09 1.52 -4.57
C ALA A 180 -4.88 1.76 -3.28
N ILE A 181 -6.02 1.10 -3.15
CA ILE A 181 -6.88 1.18 -1.97
C ILE A 181 -6.50 0.06 -1.00
N LEU A 182 -6.12 0.42 0.22
CA LEU A 182 -5.73 -0.54 1.25
C LEU A 182 -6.98 -1.18 1.87
N SER A 183 -7.18 -2.48 1.63
CA SER A 183 -8.36 -3.20 2.13
C SER A 183 -8.09 -3.93 3.45
N ALA A 184 -6.93 -4.58 3.61
CA ALA A 184 -6.55 -5.26 4.85
C ALA A 184 -5.04 -5.56 4.89
N ILE A 185 -4.51 -5.80 6.09
CA ILE A 185 -3.13 -6.22 6.33
C ILE A 185 -3.11 -7.45 7.23
N VAL A 186 -2.31 -8.45 6.84
CA VAL A 186 -1.98 -9.60 7.68
C VAL A 186 -0.48 -9.67 7.92
N LYS A 187 -0.03 -9.44 9.17
CA LYS A 187 1.38 -9.62 9.55
C LYS A 187 1.73 -11.10 9.53
N THR A 188 2.78 -11.45 8.79
CA THR A 188 3.25 -12.83 8.59
C THR A 188 4.53 -13.13 9.36
N GLY A 189 5.28 -12.11 9.76
CA GLY A 189 6.54 -12.29 10.47
C GLY A 189 7.12 -10.98 10.96
N ASP A 190 8.17 -11.11 11.78
CA ASP A 190 9.04 -9.99 12.14
C ASP A 190 10.11 -9.79 11.07
N GLY A 191 10.63 -8.57 11.00
CA GLY A 191 11.76 -8.21 10.15
C GLY A 191 12.62 -7.16 10.85
N GLU A 192 13.70 -6.76 10.20
CA GLU A 192 14.58 -5.73 10.74
C GLU A 192 13.83 -4.40 10.82
N ARG A 193 13.77 -3.80 12.02
CA ARG A 193 13.13 -2.50 12.21
C ARG A 193 13.82 -1.46 11.33
N LEU A 194 13.07 -0.87 10.41
CA LEU A 194 13.56 0.22 9.59
C LEU A 194 13.55 1.48 10.44
N ALA A 195 14.71 2.10 10.57
CA ALA A 195 14.85 3.36 11.27
C ALA A 195 14.17 4.46 10.44
N GLY A 196 12.95 4.83 10.82
CA GLY A 196 12.35 6.08 10.35
C GLY A 196 13.08 7.23 11.03
N PHE A 197 14.14 7.74 10.39
CA PHE A 197 15.15 8.60 11.02
C PHE A 197 15.82 7.90 12.22
N ALA A 198 17.14 7.68 12.16
CA ALA A 198 17.87 7.14 13.31
C ALA A 198 17.52 7.94 14.58
N PRO A 199 17.27 7.28 15.72
CA PRO A 199 17.21 8.00 16.97
C PRO A 199 18.64 8.48 17.25
N SER A 200 18.91 9.76 16.99
CA SER A 200 19.52 10.51 18.09
C SER A 200 18.61 10.25 19.30
N ASP A 201 19.17 10.06 20.49
CA ASP A 201 18.33 10.11 21.69
C ASP A 201 17.39 11.32 21.53
N PRO A 202 16.06 11.17 21.67
CA PRO A 202 15.15 12.32 21.52
C PRO A 202 15.47 13.44 22.51
N LEU A 203 16.30 13.16 23.52
CA LEU A 203 16.86 14.07 24.50
C LEU A 203 18.33 14.45 24.22
N ASP A 204 18.94 13.90 23.17
CA ASP A 204 20.28 14.28 22.73
C ASP A 204 20.30 15.77 22.37
N GLY A 205 21.29 16.49 22.90
CA GLY A 205 21.41 17.94 22.72
C GLY A 205 20.53 18.81 23.63
N PHE A 206 19.65 18.25 24.48
CA PHE A 206 18.90 19.03 25.49
C PHE A 206 19.74 19.40 26.71
N GLY A 207 20.95 18.83 26.86
CA GLY A 207 21.83 19.10 28.00
C GLY A 207 21.18 18.72 29.33
N LEU A 208 20.36 17.67 29.36
CA LEU A 208 19.70 17.21 30.57
C LEU A 208 20.76 16.71 31.58
N PRO A 209 20.66 17.09 32.86
CA PRO A 209 21.60 16.61 33.86
C PRO A 209 21.44 15.09 34.02
N ASP A 210 22.57 14.39 34.14
CA ASP A 210 22.57 13.00 34.60
C ASP A 210 21.82 12.96 35.94
N GLY A 211 20.78 12.14 36.02
CA GLY A 211 19.93 12.07 37.20
C GLY A 211 20.73 11.60 38.41
N GLU A 212 21.24 12.52 39.23
CA GLU A 212 21.66 12.16 40.58
C GLU A 212 20.42 11.70 41.36
N PRO A 213 20.53 10.64 42.17
CA PRO A 213 19.42 10.21 43.01
C PRO A 213 19.08 11.35 43.97
N LYS A 214 17.88 11.94 43.79
CA LYS A 214 17.35 12.83 44.82
C LYS A 214 17.06 12.00 46.06
N SER A 215 17.66 12.40 47.17
CA SER A 215 17.19 12.06 48.51
C SER A 215 15.69 12.38 48.59
N ASP A 216 14.87 11.38 48.92
CA ASP A 216 13.41 11.50 49.08
C ASP A 216 13.03 12.17 50.42
N ASP A 217 13.95 12.86 51.11
CA ASP A 217 13.66 13.57 52.35
C ASP A 217 13.15 15.00 52.07
N PRO A 218 11.84 15.27 52.22
CA PRO A 218 11.30 16.61 51.99
C PRO A 218 11.70 17.64 53.07
N PHE A 219 12.52 17.26 54.06
CA PHE A 219 12.95 18.13 55.17
C PHE A 219 14.46 18.44 55.17
N GLU A 220 15.22 17.99 54.17
CA GLU A 220 16.65 18.27 54.07
C GLU A 220 16.88 19.79 53.88
N GLY A 221 17.46 20.46 54.89
CA GLY A 221 17.84 21.88 54.84
C GLY A 221 16.93 22.87 55.57
N ILE A 222 15.94 22.41 56.35
CA ILE A 222 15.19 23.30 57.25
C ILE A 222 15.99 23.46 58.56
N VAL A 223 16.42 24.71 58.88
CA VAL A 223 17.03 25.10 60.17
C VAL A 223 16.09 26.05 60.90
#